data_AF-A0A1I6U7D3-F1
#
_entry.id   AF-A0A1I6U7D3-F1
#
_cell.length_a   1.000
_cell.length_b   1.000
_cell.length_c   1.000
_cell.angle_alpha   90.00
_cell.angle_beta   90.00
_cell.angle_gamma   90.00
#
_symmetry.space_group_name_H-M   'P 1'
#
loop_
_entity.id
_entity.type
_entity.pdbx_description
1 polymer ?
#
loop_
_entity_poly.entity_id
_entity_poly.type
_entity_poly.pdbx_seq_one_letter_code
_entity_poly.pdbx_strand_id
1 'polypeptide(L)'
;MDKLMAWYENAECLHPVERASVLHAKFMNIHPFSDGNGRTSRLLMNFELMKAKYPPITIEKDDRFNYYEVLDISGLKGDYEPFIAFVAERAITTLVYYLDFLDGN
;
A
#
# COMPACT_ATOMS: atom_id res chain seq x y z
N MET A 1 17.62 2.51 -4.56
CA MET A 1 16.51 3.36 -5.02
C MET A 1 16.34 3.34 -6.52
N ASP A 2 17.40 3.41 -7.32
CA ASP A 2 17.29 3.48 -8.79
C ASP A 2 16.46 2.34 -9.41
N LYS A 3 16.66 1.10 -8.93
CA LYS A 3 15.85 -0.06 -9.35
C LYS A 3 14.36 0.10 -9.02
N LEU A 4 14.02 0.75 -7.91
CA LEU A 4 12.62 1.01 -7.54
C LEU A 4 12.01 2.02 -8.50
N MET A 5 12.73 3.10 -8.80
CA MET A 5 12.25 4.14 -9.71
C MET A 5 12.09 3.61 -11.13
N ALA A 6 13.07 2.85 -11.63
CA ALA A 6 12.98 2.21 -12.94
C ALA A 6 11.79 1.24 -13.03
N TRP A 7 11.51 0.48 -11.97
CA TRP A 7 10.29 -0.34 -11.92
C TRP A 7 9.02 0.53 -11.94
N TYR A 8 8.98 1.57 -11.12
CA TYR A 8 7.80 2.42 -10.96
C TYR A 8 7.41 3.16 -12.25
N GLU A 9 8.39 3.61 -13.03
CA GLU A 9 8.19 4.23 -14.35
C GLU A 9 7.54 3.28 -15.37
N ASN A 10 7.71 1.97 -15.20
CA ASN A 10 7.14 0.94 -16.08
C ASN A 10 5.88 0.28 -15.50
N ALA A 11 5.44 0.68 -14.31
CA ALA A 11 4.33 0.05 -13.60
C ALA A 11 2.95 0.66 -13.93
N GLU A 12 2.85 1.56 -14.91
CA GLU A 12 1.59 2.25 -15.25
C GLU A 12 0.46 1.34 -15.74
N CYS A 13 0.79 0.16 -16.26
CA CYS A 13 -0.21 -0.82 -16.69
C CYS A 13 -0.88 -1.58 -15.53
N LEU A 14 -0.34 -1.50 -14.32
CA LEU A 14 -0.91 -2.16 -13.14
C LEU A 14 -2.15 -1.41 -12.65
N HIS A 15 -3.06 -2.14 -12.00
CA HIS A 15 -4.16 -1.49 -11.30
C HIS A 15 -3.62 -0.54 -10.21
N PRO A 16 -4.21 0.64 -9.95
CA PRO A 16 -3.65 1.60 -9.00
C PRO A 16 -3.40 1.05 -7.59
N VAL A 17 -4.30 0.19 -7.09
CA VAL A 17 -4.15 -0.49 -5.79
C VAL A 17 -2.96 -1.44 -5.81
N GLU A 18 -2.78 -2.19 -6.89
CA GLU A 18 -1.63 -3.09 -7.06
C GLU A 18 -0.33 -2.28 -7.11
N ARG A 19 -0.28 -1.24 -7.94
CA ARG A 19 0.88 -0.35 -8.05
C ARG A 19 1.27 0.27 -6.71
N ALA A 20 0.30 0.77 -5.94
CA ALA A 20 0.53 1.34 -4.61
C ALA A 20 1.07 0.31 -3.62
N SER A 21 0.50 -0.90 -3.63
CA SER A 21 0.90 -2.01 -2.75
C SER A 21 2.32 -2.47 -3.03
N VAL A 22 2.66 -2.67 -4.31
CA VAL A 22 3.99 -3.13 -4.71
C VAL A 22 5.03 -2.02 -4.49
N LEU A 23 4.68 -0.74 -4.72
CA LEU A 23 5.55 0.39 -4.41
C LEU A 23 5.90 0.42 -2.91
N HIS A 24 4.90 0.26 -2.04
CA HIS A 24 5.08 0.17 -0.60
C HIS A 24 6.02 -0.99 -0.21
N ALA A 25 5.73 -2.21 -0.69
CA ALA A 25 6.48 -3.40 -0.34
C ALA A 25 7.94 -3.32 -0.82
N LYS A 26 8.17 -2.91 -2.07
CA LYS A 26 9.53 -2.74 -2.61
C LYS A 26 10.31 -1.65 -1.88
N PHE A 27 9.67 -0.55 -1.49
CA PHE A 27 10.33 0.49 -0.68
C PHE A 27 10.71 -0.05 0.71
N MET A 28 9.81 -0.78 1.38
CA MET A 28 10.09 -1.41 2.68
C MET A 28 11.24 -2.41 2.62
N ASN A 29 11.35 -3.17 1.52
CA ASN A 29 12.45 -4.12 1.29
C ASN A 29 13.81 -3.43 1.07
N ILE A 30 13.83 -2.22 0.50
CA ILE A 30 15.08 -1.46 0.30
C ILE A 30 15.57 -0.85 1.62
N HIS A 31 14.64 -0.43 2.49
CA HIS A 31 14.92 0.17 3.79
C HIS A 31 15.98 1.31 3.76
N PRO A 32 15.78 2.38 2.95
CA PRO A 32 16.84 3.33 2.62
C PRO A 32 17.20 4.32 3.74
N PHE A 33 16.37 4.47 4.78
CA PHE A 33 16.58 5.43 5.86
C PHE A 33 16.97 4.74 7.17
N SER A 34 17.61 5.48 8.08
CA SER A 34 17.95 4.98 9.44
C SER A 34 16.72 4.82 10.34
N ASP A 35 15.70 5.65 10.15
CA ASP A 35 14.38 5.57 10.77
C ASP A 35 13.33 6.13 9.80
N GLY A 36 12.07 5.80 10.01
CA GLY A 36 10.94 6.39 9.29
C GLY A 36 10.49 5.58 8.08
N ASN A 37 11.15 4.48 7.72
CA ASN A 37 10.82 3.68 6.53
C ASN A 37 9.35 3.27 6.49
N GLY A 38 8.79 2.76 7.60
CA GLY A 38 7.37 2.40 7.65
C GLY A 38 6.42 3.59 7.50
N ARG A 39 6.79 4.78 8.01
CA ARG A 39 5.97 6.00 7.83
C ARG A 39 6.01 6.45 6.37
N THR A 40 7.21 6.47 5.80
CA THR A 40 7.41 6.87 4.40
C THR A 40 6.78 5.88 3.43
N SER A 41 6.84 4.57 3.68
CA SER A 41 6.22 3.56 2.81
C SER A 41 4.71 3.74 2.73
N ARG A 42 4.04 3.96 3.87
CA ARG A 42 2.60 4.22 3.94
C ARG A 42 2.23 5.53 3.26
N LEU A 43 3.06 6.56 3.41
CA LEU A 43 2.86 7.82 2.68
C LEU A 43 3.02 7.64 1.17
N LEU A 44 3.99 6.85 0.70
CA LEU A 44 4.17 6.55 -0.72
C LEU A 44 3.00 5.74 -1.29
N MET A 45 2.50 4.76 -0.54
CA MET A 45 1.29 4.02 -0.88
C MET A 45 0.09 4.96 -1.07
N ASN A 46 -0.17 5.82 -0.08
CA ASN A 46 -1.29 6.75 -0.15
C ASN A 46 -1.08 7.83 -1.21
N PHE A 47 0.14 8.31 -1.43
CA PHE A 47 0.45 9.22 -2.53
C PHE A 47 0.07 8.60 -3.88
N GLU A 48 0.42 7.34 -4.08
CA GLU A 48 0.09 6.60 -5.31
C GLU A 48 -1.42 6.40 -5.47
N LEU A 49 -2.12 5.99 -4.41
CA LEU A 49 -3.59 5.88 -4.42
C LEU A 49 -4.26 7.22 -4.74
N MET A 50 -3.82 8.31 -4.10
CA MET A 50 -4.39 9.64 -4.29
C MET A 50 -4.15 10.20 -5.69
N LYS A 51 -3.00 9.90 -6.33
CA LYS A 51 -2.77 10.20 -7.75
C LYS A 51 -3.83 9.56 -8.65
N ALA A 52 -4.31 8.38 -8.28
CA ALA A 52 -5.36 7.66 -8.96
C ALA A 52 -6.78 7.99 -8.45
N LYS A 53 -6.94 9.04 -7.65
CA LYS A 53 -8.22 9.53 -7.08
C LYS A 53 -8.87 8.58 -6.07
N TYR A 54 -8.12 7.66 -5.48
CA TYR A 54 -8.58 6.89 -4.33
C TYR A 54 -8.44 7.74 -3.06
N PRO A 55 -9.34 7.57 -2.07
CA PRO A 55 -9.12 8.12 -0.75
C PRO A 55 -7.86 7.48 -0.12
N PRO A 56 -7.15 8.19 0.77
CA PRO A 56 -6.05 7.61 1.52
C PRO A 56 -6.59 6.52 2.46
N ILE A 57 -5.89 5.40 2.52
CA ILE A 57 -6.26 4.30 3.42
C ILE A 57 -5.48 4.39 4.73
N THR A 58 -6.08 3.84 5.79
CA THR A 58 -5.46 3.70 7.10
C THR A 58 -5.21 2.23 7.39
N ILE A 59 -4.02 1.93 7.90
CA ILE A 59 -3.71 0.62 8.49
C ILE A 59 -3.88 0.78 9.99
N GLU A 60 -4.93 0.16 10.54
CA GLU A 60 -5.28 0.32 11.94
C GLU A 60 -4.28 -0.39 12.85
N LYS A 61 -4.25 0.02 14.12
CA LYS A 61 -3.35 -0.60 15.11
C LYS A 61 -3.66 -2.08 15.31
N ASP A 62 -4.92 -2.45 15.21
CA ASP A 62 -5.39 -3.81 15.42
C ASP A 62 -5.01 -4.73 14.24
N ASP A 63 -4.87 -4.16 13.03
CA ASP A 63 -4.38 -4.86 11.84
C ASP A 63 -2.86 -5.06 11.83
N ARG A 64 -2.13 -4.51 12.81
CA ARG A 64 -0.66 -4.44 12.76
C ARG A 64 -0.01 -5.81 12.56
N PHE A 65 -0.55 -6.86 13.21
CA PHE A 65 -0.01 -8.22 13.05
C PHE A 65 -0.19 -8.72 11.62
N ASN A 66 -1.42 -8.69 11.11
CA ASN A 66 -1.75 -9.12 9.74
C ASN A 66 -0.93 -8.34 8.71
N TYR A 67 -0.84 -7.01 8.87
CA TYR A 67 -0.03 -6.14 8.01
C TYR A 67 1.42 -6.60 7.90
N TYR A 68 2.10 -6.94 9.01
CA TYR A 68 3.47 -7.43 8.95
C TYR A 68 3.56 -8.84 8.36
N GLU A 69 2.60 -9.72 8.67
CA GLU A 69 2.57 -11.08 8.12
C GLU A 69 2.47 -11.08 6.59
N VAL A 70 1.52 -10.33 6.02
CA VAL A 70 1.37 -10.25 4.56
C VAL A 70 2.53 -9.51 3.89
N LEU A 71 3.14 -8.54 4.58
CA LEU A 71 4.32 -7.83 4.08
C LEU A 71 5.56 -8.74 4.06
N ASP A 72 5.77 -9.56 5.10
CA ASP A 72 6.89 -10.50 5.17
C ASP A 72 6.80 -11.56 4.08
N ILE A 73 5.59 -12.02 3.71
CA ILE A 73 5.40 -12.92 2.57
C ILE A 73 5.94 -12.28 1.28
N SER A 74 5.65 -11.00 1.05
CA SER A 74 6.14 -10.26 -0.13
C SER A 74 7.67 -10.10 -0.13
N GLY A 75 8.28 -9.89 1.04
CA GLY A 75 9.72 -9.76 1.20
C GLY A 75 10.49 -11.08 1.05
N LEU A 76 9.95 -12.16 1.60
CA LEU A 76 10.62 -13.47 1.67
C LEU A 76 10.39 -14.33 0.42
N LYS A 77 9.17 -14.32 -0.13
CA LYS A 77 8.77 -15.19 -1.25
C LYS A 77 8.67 -14.47 -2.58
N GLY A 78 8.73 -13.13 -2.57
CA GLY A 78 8.47 -12.31 -3.76
C GLY A 78 7.01 -12.34 -4.22
N ASP A 79 6.11 -12.87 -3.38
CA ASP A 79 4.68 -12.96 -3.64
C ASP A 79 3.96 -11.75 -3.02
N TYR A 80 3.56 -10.82 -3.87
CA TYR A 80 2.91 -9.58 -3.44
C TYR A 80 1.39 -9.73 -3.29
N GLU A 81 0.80 -10.83 -3.77
CA GLU A 81 -0.65 -11.01 -3.83
C GLU A 81 -1.33 -10.85 -2.47
N PRO A 82 -0.82 -11.44 -1.36
CA PRO A 82 -1.44 -11.28 -0.05
C PRO A 82 -1.42 -9.81 0.42
N PHE A 83 -0.35 -9.07 0.12
CA PHE A 83 -0.25 -7.67 0.49
C PHE A 83 -1.15 -6.79 -0.38
N ILE A 84 -1.28 -7.10 -1.68
CA ILE A 84 -2.21 -6.42 -2.58
C ILE A 84 -3.66 -6.62 -2.10
N ALA A 85 -4.03 -7.86 -1.73
CA ALA A 85 -5.35 -8.17 -1.20
C ALA A 85 -5.65 -7.40 0.10
N PHE A 86 -4.68 -7.35 1.01
CA PHE A 86 -4.79 -6.56 2.26
C PHE A 86 -5.05 -5.07 1.98
N VAL A 87 -4.27 -4.46 1.08
CA VAL A 87 -4.45 -3.04 0.72
C VAL A 87 -5.79 -2.81 0.02
N ALA A 88 -6.21 -3.73 -0.86
CA ALA A 88 -7.50 -3.66 -1.54
C ALA A 88 -8.68 -3.70 -0.55
N GLU A 89 -8.61 -4.56 0.47
CA GLU A 89 -9.62 -4.63 1.51
C GLU A 89 -9.71 -3.31 2.29
N ARG A 90 -8.57 -2.75 2.72
CA ARG A 90 -8.53 -1.44 3.40
C ARG A 90 -9.08 -0.32 2.50
N ALA A 91 -8.84 -0.36 1.19
CA ALA A 91 -9.41 0.59 0.24
C ALA A 91 -10.93 0.46 0.15
N ILE A 92 -11.46 -0.76 0.10
CA ILE A 92 -12.90 -1.03 0.11
C ILE A 92 -13.53 -0.52 1.42
N THR A 93 -12.97 -0.89 2.57
CA THR A 93 -13.45 -0.41 3.89
C THR A 93 -13.49 1.11 3.95
N THR A 94 -12.43 1.77 3.46
CA THR A 94 -12.37 3.24 3.42
C THR A 94 -13.46 3.83 2.51
N LEU A 95 -13.67 3.26 1.32
CA LEU A 95 -14.71 3.73 0.40
C LEU A 95 -16.11 3.53 0.97
N VAL A 96 -16.39 2.37 1.57
CA VAL A 96 -17.66 2.07 2.23
C VAL A 96 -17.92 3.08 3.36
N TYR A 97 -16.92 3.35 4.20
CA TYR A 97 -17.01 4.37 5.25
C TYR A 97 -17.44 5.74 4.71
N TYR A 98 -16.84 6.19 3.60
CA TYR A 98 -17.23 7.47 2.99
C TYR A 98 -18.63 7.43 2.38
N LEU A 99 -19.04 6.31 1.77
CA LEU A 99 -20.40 6.17 1.22
C LEU A 99 -21.45 6.18 2.34
N ASP A 100 -21.22 5.42 3.41
CA ASP A 100 -22.12 5.38 4.57
C ASP A 100 -22.29 6.77 5.20
N PHE A 101 -21.18 7.50 5.34
CA PHE A 101 -21.21 8.88 5.82
C PHE A 101 -22.02 9.82 4.91
N LEU A 102 -21.92 9.66 3.59
CA LEU A 102 -22.66 10.47 2.62
C LEU A 102 -24.16 10.12 2.61
N ASP A 103 -24.51 8.87 2.88
CA ASP A 103 -25.89 8.40 3.01
C ASP A 103 -26.53 8.78 4.36
N GLY A 104 -25.74 9.33 5.29
CA GLY A 104 -26.20 9.80 6.60
C GLY A 104 -26.35 8.71 7.66
N ASN A 105 -25.64 7.59 7.49
CA ASN A 105 -25.58 6.49 8.45
C ASN A 105 -24.43 6.66 9.46
#